data_AF-N1U4A0-F1
#
_entry.id   AF-N1U4A0-F1
#
_cell.length_a   1.000
_cell.length_b   1.000
_cell.length_c   1.000
_cell.angle_alpha   90.00
_cell.angle_beta   90.00
_cell.angle_gamma   90.00
#
_symmetry.space_group_name_H-M   'P 1'
#
loop_
_entity.id
_entity.type
_entity.pdbx_description
1 polymer ?
#
loop_
_entity_poly.entity_id
_entity_poly.type
_entity_poly.pdbx_seq_one_letter_code
_entity_poly.pdbx_strand_id
1 'polypeptide(L)'
;MKILGISDTHEAAAALMIDGKIIASSAEERFSRLKSDMGYPSKAIRFCLDFAGIQPQDLDAVALATNDSPAAHIRIKREATFSIKDWIDEQNLYWKKKFAGESPSYFKLFAENPKYIHDTSYNYEGIFSESNGVDQEKFRKVRFNKAKNDLGISEKIIHFITHEHCHSYYGYY
;
A
#
# COMPACT_ATOMS: atom_id res chain seq x y z
N MET A 1 12.24 4.19 22.18
CA MET A 1 11.03 3.98 21.36
C MET A 1 11.43 3.64 19.93
N LYS A 2 11.06 2.46 19.45
CA LYS A 2 11.33 1.90 18.12
C LYS A 2 10.03 1.83 17.33
N ILE A 3 9.93 2.61 16.26
CA ILE A 3 8.72 2.75 15.45
C ILE A 3 9.01 2.36 14.01
N LEU A 4 8.21 1.45 13.46
CA LEU A 4 8.22 1.11 12.04
C LEU A 4 7.06 1.80 11.32
N GLY A 5 7.36 2.73 10.42
CA GLY A 5 6.41 3.30 9.47
C GLY A 5 6.31 2.45 8.20
N ILE A 6 5.10 2.22 7.71
CA ILE A 6 4.81 1.44 6.52
C ILE A 6 3.85 2.24 5.61
N SER A 7 4.23 2.37 4.35
CA SER A 7 3.35 2.83 3.27
C SER A 7 3.24 1.73 2.22
N ASP A 8 2.04 1.46 1.74
CA ASP A 8 1.76 0.49 0.68
C ASP A 8 1.04 1.12 -0.53
N THR A 9 0.93 2.45 -0.52
CA THR A 9 0.31 3.25 -1.58
C THR A 9 1.35 4.07 -2.34
N HIS A 10 1.06 4.37 -3.61
CA HIS A 10 1.91 5.08 -4.58
C HIS A 10 3.28 4.45 -4.85
N GLU A 11 4.15 4.44 -3.85
CA GLU A 11 5.41 3.71 -3.81
C GLU A 11 5.51 3.05 -2.43
N ALA A 12 5.43 1.73 -2.42
CA ALA A 12 5.50 0.92 -1.22
C ALA A 12 6.87 1.11 -0.54
N ALA A 13 6.89 1.41 0.75
CA ALA A 13 8.10 1.73 1.49
C ALA A 13 7.99 1.48 2.99
N ALA A 14 9.14 1.32 3.64
CA ALA A 14 9.25 1.23 5.09
C ALA A 14 10.31 2.20 5.63
N ALA A 15 10.09 2.66 6.87
CA ALA A 15 11.04 3.50 7.59
C ALA A 15 11.07 3.08 9.07
N LEU A 16 12.26 2.84 9.61
CA LEU A 16 12.49 2.54 11.01
C LEU A 16 13.10 3.76 11.70
N MET A 17 12.44 4.18 12.78
CA MET A 17 12.89 5.24 13.67
C MET A 17 13.19 4.66 15.06
N ILE A 18 14.33 5.02 15.65
CA ILE A 18 14.69 4.67 17.02
C ILE A 18 15.04 5.95 17.77
N ASP A 19 14.33 6.22 18.86
CA ASP A 19 14.54 7.37 19.74
C ASP A 19 14.60 8.71 18.98
N GLY A 20 13.65 8.89 18.05
CA GLY A 20 13.52 10.11 17.23
C GLY A 20 14.49 10.22 16.06
N LYS A 21 15.30 9.20 15.78
CA LYS A 21 16.25 9.18 14.66
C LYS A 21 15.86 8.13 13.64
N ILE A 22 15.82 8.51 12.35
CA ILE A 22 15.64 7.57 11.26
C ILE A 22 16.90 6.72 11.15
N ILE A 23 16.77 5.41 11.37
CA ILE A 23 17.87 4.46 11.33
C ILE A 23 17.98 3.83 9.94
N ALA A 24 16.85 3.49 9.35
CA ALA A 24 16.78 2.95 7.99
C ALA A 24 15.47 3.37 7.32
N SER A 25 15.52 3.60 6.02
CA SER A 25 14.32 3.73 5.18
C SER A 25 14.64 3.26 3.77
N SER A 26 13.70 2.54 3.16
CA SER A 26 13.85 2.08 1.78
C SER A 26 12.49 1.86 1.12
N ALA A 27 12.45 2.02 -0.20
CA ALA A 27 11.30 1.69 -1.02
C ALA A 27 11.39 0.24 -1.53
N GLU A 28 10.25 -0.43 -1.63
CA GLU A 28 10.13 -1.82 -2.09
C GLU A 28 10.67 -1.98 -3.52
N GLU A 29 10.51 -0.96 -4.38
CA GLU A 29 11.01 -0.97 -5.77
C GLU A 29 12.51 -1.26 -5.89
N ARG A 30 13.31 -0.93 -4.87
CA ARG A 30 14.75 -1.25 -4.83
C ARG A 30 14.99 -2.76 -4.83
N PHE A 31 14.08 -3.52 -4.24
CA PHE A 31 14.16 -4.96 -4.05
C PHE A 31 13.25 -5.76 -4.99
N SER A 32 12.10 -5.21 -5.37
CA SER A 32 11.19 -5.85 -6.33
C SER A 32 11.63 -5.63 -7.77
N ARG A 33 12.44 -4.59 -8.03
CA ARG A 33 12.87 -4.16 -9.37
C ARG A 33 11.71 -3.70 -10.27
N LEU A 34 10.54 -3.45 -9.67
CA LEU A 34 9.39 -2.83 -10.30
C LEU A 34 9.40 -1.35 -9.92
N LYS A 35 9.60 -0.45 -10.88
CA LYS A 35 9.63 1.00 -10.61
C LYS A 35 8.25 1.43 -10.10
N SER A 36 8.21 2.20 -9.02
CA SER A 36 6.99 2.67 -8.35
C SER A 36 6.08 1.52 -7.90
N ASP A 37 6.69 0.45 -7.37
CA ASP A 37 5.95 -0.70 -6.88
C ASP A 37 4.96 -0.32 -5.78
N MET A 38 3.78 -0.93 -5.81
CA MET A 38 2.73 -0.75 -4.81
C MET A 38 2.46 -2.06 -4.07
N GLY A 39 1.79 -1.96 -2.92
CA GLY A 39 1.42 -3.12 -2.09
C GLY A 39 2.30 -3.24 -0.86
N TYR A 40 2.16 -4.34 -0.12
CA TYR A 40 2.84 -4.48 1.16
C TYR A 40 4.37 -4.57 1.01
N PRO A 41 5.17 -3.67 1.61
CA PRO A 41 6.61 -3.56 1.38
C PRO A 41 7.44 -4.55 2.21
N SER A 42 7.22 -5.85 2.00
CA SER A 42 7.83 -6.91 2.82
C SER A 42 9.37 -6.87 2.82
N LYS A 43 10.01 -6.58 1.69
CA LYS A 43 11.47 -6.58 1.58
C LYS A 43 12.07 -5.32 2.19
N ALA A 44 11.42 -4.16 2.01
CA ALA A 44 11.85 -2.93 2.65
C ALA A 44 11.70 -2.97 4.19
N ILE A 45 10.61 -3.55 4.69
CA ILE A 45 10.41 -3.81 6.13
C ILE A 45 11.55 -4.66 6.67
N ARG A 46 11.81 -5.81 6.03
CA ARG A 46 12.88 -6.72 6.43
C ARG A 46 14.24 -6.04 6.41
N PHE A 47 14.55 -5.28 5.36
CA PHE A 47 15.77 -4.51 5.27
C PHE A 47 15.95 -3.54 6.45
N CYS A 48 14.90 -2.81 6.84
CA CYS A 48 15.01 -1.86 7.95
C CYS A 48 15.30 -2.54 9.29
N LEU A 49 14.64 -3.67 9.56
CA LEU A 49 14.85 -4.45 10.78
C LEU A 49 16.25 -5.09 10.81
N ASP A 50 16.65 -5.73 9.70
CA ASP A 50 17.96 -6.37 9.53
C ASP A 50 19.09 -5.34 9.66
N PHE A 51 18.94 -4.14 9.07
CA PHE A 51 19.93 -3.06 9.15
C PHE A 51 20.16 -2.58 10.59
N ALA A 52 19.10 -2.51 11.40
CA ALA A 52 19.18 -2.12 12.80
C ALA A 52 19.50 -3.29 13.75
N GLY A 53 19.54 -4.53 13.25
CA GLY A 53 19.78 -5.74 14.04
C GLY A 53 18.71 -6.02 15.09
N ILE A 54 17.45 -5.64 14.83
CA ILE A 54 16.33 -5.86 15.77
C ILE A 54 15.30 -6.83 15.19
N GLN A 55 14.56 -7.49 16.07
CA GLN A 55 13.44 -8.35 15.69
C GLN A 55 12.13 -7.55 15.65
N PRO A 56 11.11 -8.00 14.91
CA PRO A 56 9.79 -7.36 14.93
C PRO A 56 9.20 -7.19 16.35
N GLN A 57 9.49 -8.12 17.26
CA GLN A 57 9.02 -8.09 18.65
C GLN A 57 9.67 -6.99 19.49
N ASP A 58 10.75 -6.37 19.01
CA ASP A 58 11.40 -5.23 19.65
C ASP A 58 10.69 -3.90 19.34
N LEU A 59 9.74 -3.88 18.40
CA LEU A 59 9.02 -2.67 18.01
C LEU A 59 8.03 -2.24 19.10
N ASP A 60 8.07 -0.95 19.45
CA ASP A 60 7.09 -0.35 20.35
C ASP A 60 5.81 0.05 19.62
N ALA A 61 5.91 0.37 18.32
CA ALA A 61 4.77 0.68 17.46
C ALA A 61 5.06 0.42 15.96
N VAL A 62 3.98 0.16 15.22
CA VAL A 62 3.92 0.06 13.76
C VAL A 62 2.85 1.04 13.26
N ALA A 63 3.25 1.98 12.40
CA ALA A 63 2.36 2.99 11.83
C ALA A 63 2.09 2.69 10.35
N LEU A 64 0.84 2.39 10.00
CA LEU A 64 0.37 2.16 8.63
C LEU A 64 -0.25 3.44 8.07
N ALA A 65 0.31 3.94 6.97
CA ALA A 65 -0.28 5.02 6.18
C ALA A 65 -1.11 4.41 5.03
N THR A 66 -2.33 4.83 4.70
CA THR A 66 -3.30 5.74 5.33
C THR A 66 -4.56 4.94 5.74
N ASN A 67 -5.61 5.55 6.30
CA ASN A 67 -6.89 4.89 6.56
C ASN A 67 -7.60 4.39 5.29
N ASP A 68 -7.57 5.17 4.21
CA ASP A 68 -8.28 4.83 2.97
C ASP A 68 -7.27 4.68 1.84
N SER A 69 -7.32 3.56 1.13
CA SER A 69 -6.29 3.19 0.17
C SER A 69 -6.90 2.79 -1.17
N PRO A 70 -6.25 3.11 -2.31
CA PRO A 70 -6.73 2.76 -3.64
C PRO A 70 -6.48 1.27 -3.93
N ALA A 71 -7.26 0.38 -3.30
CA ALA A 71 -7.09 -1.08 -3.39
C ALA A 71 -6.98 -1.61 -4.82
N ALA A 72 -7.71 -1.01 -5.77
CA ALA A 72 -7.64 -1.41 -7.17
C ALA A 72 -6.30 -1.08 -7.84
N HIS A 73 -5.73 0.08 -7.53
CA HIS A 73 -4.43 0.47 -8.09
C HIS A 73 -3.33 -0.41 -7.51
N ILE A 74 -3.42 -0.72 -6.21
CA ILE A 74 -2.50 -1.66 -5.56
C ILE A 74 -2.62 -3.05 -6.21
N ARG A 75 -3.85 -3.57 -6.35
CA ARG A 75 -4.09 -4.91 -6.94
C ARG A 75 -3.43 -5.07 -8.31
N ILE A 76 -3.50 -4.03 -9.12
CA ILE A 76 -2.95 -4.03 -10.48
C ILE A 76 -1.53 -3.47 -10.59
N LYS A 77 -0.97 -2.95 -9.49
CA LYS A 77 0.32 -2.24 -9.46
C LYS A 77 0.43 -1.22 -10.60
N ARG A 78 -0.63 -0.43 -10.77
CA ARG A 78 -0.91 0.41 -11.95
C ARG A 78 0.31 1.21 -12.43
N GLU A 79 0.95 1.92 -11.52
CA GLU A 79 2.10 2.78 -11.80
C GLU A 79 3.34 2.00 -12.26
N ALA A 80 3.50 0.75 -11.82
CA ALA A 80 4.66 -0.08 -12.09
C ALA A 80 4.52 -0.95 -13.35
N THR A 81 3.29 -1.30 -13.75
CA THR A 81 3.03 -2.37 -14.72
C THR A 81 2.40 -1.90 -16.02
N PHE A 82 1.72 -0.74 -16.02
CA PHE A 82 1.02 -0.27 -17.21
C PHE A 82 2.00 0.09 -18.33
N SER A 83 1.79 -0.53 -19.49
CA SER A 83 2.40 -0.08 -20.75
C SER A 83 1.74 1.20 -21.24
N ILE A 84 2.36 1.87 -22.23
CA ILE A 84 1.75 3.04 -22.91
C ILE A 84 0.35 2.71 -23.43
N LYS A 85 0.13 1.49 -23.94
CA LYS A 85 -1.19 1.07 -24.41
C LYS A 85 -2.18 0.97 -23.27
N ASP A 86 -1.79 0.41 -22.13
CA ASP A 86 -2.69 0.26 -20.97
C ASP A 86 -3.08 1.63 -20.41
N TRP A 87 -2.17 2.61 -20.42
CA TRP A 87 -2.47 4.01 -20.11
C TRP A 87 -3.53 4.59 -21.04
N ILE A 88 -3.38 4.40 -22.35
CA ILE A 88 -4.36 4.87 -23.36
C ILE A 88 -5.70 4.14 -23.19
N ASP A 89 -5.68 2.85 -22.93
CA ASP A 89 -6.89 2.05 -22.69
C ASP A 89 -7.63 2.56 -21.44
N GLU A 90 -6.93 2.88 -20.35
CA GLU A 90 -7.53 3.50 -19.16
C GLU A 90 -8.24 4.82 -19.46
N GLN A 91 -7.58 5.70 -20.21
CA GLN A 91 -8.18 6.99 -20.59
C GLN A 91 -9.45 6.80 -21.41
N ASN A 92 -9.46 5.86 -22.36
CA ASN A 92 -10.60 5.64 -23.26
C ASN A 92 -11.74 4.85 -22.62
N LEU A 93 -11.41 3.79 -21.88
CA LEU A 93 -12.39 2.85 -21.33
C LEU A 93 -13.02 3.34 -20.02
N TYR A 94 -12.27 4.09 -19.21
CA TYR A 94 -12.73 4.59 -17.92
C TYR A 94 -12.94 6.10 -17.93
N TRP A 95 -11.88 6.89 -18.05
CA TRP A 95 -11.95 8.33 -17.80
C TRP A 95 -12.85 9.07 -18.79
N LYS A 96 -12.72 8.80 -20.09
CA LYS A 96 -13.56 9.39 -21.14
C LYS A 96 -15.05 9.15 -20.88
N LYS A 97 -15.43 7.91 -20.56
CA LYS A 97 -16.82 7.54 -20.26
C LYS A 97 -17.32 8.19 -18.97
N LYS A 98 -16.50 8.16 -17.92
CA LYS A 98 -16.80 8.80 -16.64
C LYS A 98 -17.07 10.30 -16.79
N PHE A 99 -16.23 11.00 -17.55
CA PHE A 99 -16.41 12.42 -17.82
C PHE A 99 -17.56 12.72 -18.80
N ALA A 100 -17.98 11.74 -19.60
CA ALA A 100 -19.21 11.83 -20.40
C ALA A 100 -20.50 11.59 -19.58
N GLY A 101 -20.39 11.38 -18.26
CA GLY A 101 -21.53 11.14 -17.36
C GLY A 101 -21.96 9.68 -17.25
N GLU A 102 -21.21 8.75 -17.85
CA GLU A 102 -21.40 7.32 -17.62
C GLU A 102 -20.81 6.90 -16.27
N SER A 103 -21.20 5.72 -15.78
CA SER A 103 -20.68 5.14 -14.53
C SER A 103 -19.84 3.87 -14.79
N PRO A 104 -18.73 3.95 -15.55
CA PRO A 104 -17.90 2.79 -15.82
C PRO A 104 -17.30 2.24 -14.52
N SER A 105 -17.20 0.91 -14.42
CA SER A 105 -16.59 0.25 -13.27
C SER A 105 -15.10 0.07 -13.47
N TYR A 106 -14.28 0.79 -12.68
CA TYR A 106 -12.82 0.64 -12.75
C TYR A 106 -12.40 -0.80 -12.41
N PHE A 107 -13.06 -1.42 -11.43
CA PHE A 107 -12.70 -2.75 -10.96
C PHE A 107 -13.00 -3.83 -12.01
N LYS A 108 -14.20 -3.80 -12.62
CA LYS A 108 -14.54 -4.76 -13.68
C LYS A 108 -13.64 -4.63 -14.90
N LEU A 109 -13.23 -3.40 -15.24
CA LEU A 109 -12.36 -3.14 -16.39
C LEU A 109 -10.91 -3.59 -16.14
N PHE A 110 -10.38 -3.32 -14.94
CA PHE A 110 -8.97 -3.51 -14.62
C PHE A 110 -8.73 -4.50 -13.47
N ALA A 111 -9.26 -4.23 -12.27
CA ALA A 111 -8.88 -4.96 -11.06
C ALA A 111 -9.41 -6.41 -10.97
N GLU A 112 -10.43 -6.79 -11.73
CA GLU A 112 -10.92 -8.17 -11.85
C GLU A 112 -10.39 -8.90 -13.09
N ASN A 113 -9.78 -8.17 -14.02
CA ASN A 113 -9.26 -8.74 -15.24
C ASN A 113 -7.88 -9.37 -14.97
N PRO A 114 -7.72 -10.70 -15.13
CA PRO A 114 -6.48 -11.40 -14.83
C PRO A 114 -5.23 -10.85 -15.52
N LYS A 115 -5.39 -10.18 -16.68
CA LYS A 115 -4.30 -9.52 -17.38
C LYS A 115 -3.56 -8.50 -16.50
N TYR A 116 -4.29 -7.77 -15.65
CA TYR A 116 -3.74 -6.65 -14.89
C TYR A 116 -3.45 -6.99 -13.43
N ILE A 117 -3.79 -8.20 -12.95
CA ILE A 117 -3.61 -8.53 -11.53
C ILE A 117 -2.14 -8.90 -11.29
N HIS A 118 -1.47 -8.10 -10.47
CA HIS A 118 -0.03 -8.24 -10.19
C HIS A 118 0.31 -8.30 -8.70
N ASP A 119 -0.53 -7.75 -7.83
CA ASP A 119 -0.30 -7.85 -6.39
C ASP A 119 -0.74 -9.21 -5.85
N THR A 120 0.16 -9.82 -5.07
CA THR A 120 -0.06 -11.07 -4.35
C THR A 120 0.03 -10.88 -2.84
N SER A 121 0.17 -9.64 -2.36
CA SER A 121 0.42 -9.35 -0.95
C SER A 121 -0.85 -9.25 -0.10
N TYR A 122 -1.98 -8.89 -0.71
CA TYR A 122 -3.29 -8.77 -0.05
C TYR A 122 -4.34 -9.73 -0.61
N ASN A 123 -5.31 -10.11 0.23
CA ASN A 123 -6.54 -10.75 -0.22
C ASN A 123 -7.58 -9.67 -0.57
N TYR A 124 -8.08 -9.70 -1.81
CA TYR A 124 -9.04 -8.72 -2.33
C TYR A 124 -10.48 -9.23 -2.38
N GLU A 125 -10.76 -10.42 -1.84
CA GLU A 125 -12.10 -10.99 -1.79
C GLU A 125 -13.07 -10.08 -1.03
N GLY A 126 -14.19 -9.72 -1.68
CA GLY A 126 -15.22 -8.86 -1.09
C GLY A 126 -14.81 -7.41 -0.81
N ILE A 127 -13.65 -6.96 -1.33
CA ILE A 127 -13.14 -5.59 -1.17
C ILE A 127 -13.79 -4.60 -2.14
N PHE A 128 -14.16 -5.06 -3.34
CA PHE A 128 -14.77 -4.21 -4.36
C PHE A 128 -16.28 -4.34 -4.31
N SER A 129 -16.99 -3.21 -4.21
CA SER A 129 -18.46 -3.18 -4.25
C SER A 129 -18.97 -3.09 -5.69
N GLU A 130 -20.22 -3.51 -5.89
CA GLU A 130 -20.92 -3.37 -7.18
C GLU A 130 -21.11 -1.89 -7.58
N SER A 131 -21.10 -0.97 -6.62
CA SER A 131 -21.23 0.48 -6.80
C SER A 131 -19.93 1.20 -7.16
N ASN A 132 -18.90 0.47 -7.62
CA ASN A 132 -17.59 1.02 -8.00
C ASN A 132 -16.80 1.66 -6.84
N GLY A 133 -17.10 1.27 -5.59
CA GLY A 133 -16.36 1.68 -4.40
C GLY A 133 -15.44 0.59 -3.83
N VAL A 134 -14.39 1.01 -3.12
CA VAL A 134 -13.60 0.13 -2.25
C VAL A 134 -14.26 0.11 -0.87
N ASP A 135 -14.51 -1.08 -0.33
CA ASP A 135 -14.89 -1.25 1.08
C ASP A 135 -13.64 -0.99 1.94
N GLN A 136 -13.46 0.27 2.33
CA GLN A 136 -12.27 0.72 3.06
C GLN A 136 -12.15 0.09 4.45
N GLU A 137 -13.27 -0.24 5.10
CA GLU A 137 -13.23 -0.91 6.40
C GLU A 137 -12.68 -2.33 6.27
N LYS A 138 -13.16 -3.11 5.29
CA LYS A 138 -12.60 -4.43 5.02
C LYS A 138 -11.16 -4.35 4.56
N PHE A 139 -10.82 -3.39 3.69
CA PHE A 139 -9.44 -3.31 3.20
C PHE A 139 -8.46 -2.89 4.29
N ARG A 140 -8.84 -1.99 5.22
CA ARG A 140 -8.05 -1.73 6.43
C ARG A 140 -7.84 -2.98 7.26
N LYS A 141 -8.88 -3.81 7.46
CA LYS A 141 -8.74 -5.08 8.18
C LYS A 141 -7.77 -6.04 7.48
N VAL A 142 -7.81 -6.12 6.15
CA VAL A 142 -6.84 -6.93 5.36
C VAL A 142 -5.40 -6.43 5.57
N ARG A 143 -5.18 -5.12 5.46
CA ARG A 143 -3.85 -4.50 5.64
C ARG A 143 -3.32 -4.67 7.07
N PHE A 144 -4.20 -4.48 8.06
CA PHE A 144 -3.92 -4.72 9.47
C PHE A 144 -3.48 -6.17 9.73
N ASN A 145 -4.27 -7.13 9.25
CA ASN A 145 -3.97 -8.55 9.42
C ASN A 145 -2.69 -8.95 8.70
N LYS A 146 -2.42 -8.38 7.53
CA LYS A 146 -1.16 -8.60 6.82
C LYS A 146 0.03 -8.14 7.65
N ALA A 147 0.04 -6.92 8.17
CA ALA A 147 1.12 -6.42 9.02
C ALA A 147 1.27 -7.28 10.30
N LYS A 148 0.17 -7.60 10.98
CA LYS A 148 0.16 -8.44 12.19
C LYS A 148 0.79 -9.82 11.95
N ASN A 149 0.34 -10.50 10.91
CA ASN A 149 0.75 -11.88 10.63
C ASN A 149 2.17 -11.95 10.06
N ASP A 150 2.56 -11.00 9.22
CA ASP A 150 3.88 -10.95 8.59
C ASP A 150 4.99 -10.63 9.61
N LEU A 151 4.70 -9.73 10.55
CA LEU A 151 5.64 -9.33 11.61
C LEU A 151 5.54 -10.21 12.88
N GLY A 152 4.43 -10.93 13.07
CA GLY A 152 4.21 -11.72 14.29
C GLY A 152 4.16 -10.86 15.56
N ILE A 153 3.43 -9.73 15.51
CA ILE A 153 3.37 -8.72 16.57
C ILE A 153 1.97 -8.61 17.20
N SER A 154 1.89 -7.94 18.35
CA SER A 154 0.62 -7.64 19.01
C SER A 154 -0.21 -6.64 18.20
N GLU A 155 -1.52 -6.83 18.17
CA GLU A 155 -2.47 -5.86 17.61
C GLU A 155 -2.44 -4.49 18.30
N LYS A 156 -2.02 -4.43 19.56
CA LYS A 156 -2.01 -3.20 20.37
C LYS A 156 -1.01 -2.16 19.89
N ILE A 157 0.00 -2.58 19.13
CA ILE A 157 1.08 -1.72 18.66
C ILE A 157 0.91 -1.30 17.20
N ILE A 158 -0.17 -1.73 16.52
CA ILE A 158 -0.44 -1.38 15.12
C ILE A 158 -1.42 -0.21 15.08
N HIS A 159 -1.02 0.87 14.43
CA HIS A 159 -1.77 2.11 14.34
C HIS A 159 -1.92 2.55 12.89
N PHE A 160 -3.10 3.02 12.50
CA PHE A 160 -3.28 3.71 11.23
C PHE A 160 -3.13 5.22 11.42
N ILE A 161 -2.40 5.86 10.51
CA ILE A 161 -2.22 7.31 10.47
C ILE A 161 -2.93 7.85 9.22
N THR A 162 -3.62 8.99 9.32
CA THR A 162 -4.31 9.56 8.15
C THR A 162 -3.30 10.15 7.16
N HIS A 163 -3.68 10.19 5.89
CA HIS A 163 -2.84 10.70 4.80
C HIS A 163 -2.36 12.14 5.08
N GLU A 164 -3.22 12.99 5.61
CA GLU A 164 -2.95 14.39 5.94
C GLU A 164 -1.93 14.49 7.08
N HIS A 165 -2.06 13.66 8.12
CA HIS A 165 -1.08 13.62 9.20
C HIS A 165 0.29 13.15 8.70
N CYS A 166 0.34 12.17 7.80
CA CYS A 166 1.60 11.74 7.18
C CYS A 166 2.31 12.91 6.47
N HIS A 167 1.59 13.75 5.73
CA HIS A 167 2.16 14.96 5.10
C HIS A 167 2.65 15.97 6.14
N SER A 168 1.88 16.20 7.20
CA SER A 168 2.28 17.11 8.28
C SER A 168 3.55 16.67 8.99
N TYR A 169 3.71 15.36 9.26
CA TYR A 169 4.93 14.84 9.89
C TYR A 169 6.13 14.87 8.95
N TYR A 170 5.93 14.63 7.65
CA TYR A 170 6.99 14.77 6.66
C TYR A 170 7.52 16.21 6.62
N GLY A 171 6.65 17.22 6.69
CA GLY A 171 7.05 18.63 6.68
C GLY A 171 7.72 19.14 7.96
N TYR A 172 7.69 18.37 9.06
CA TYR A 172 8.30 18.75 10.34
C TYR A 172 9.77 18.33 10.46
N TYR A 173 10.18 17.27 9.73
CA TYR A 173 11.55 16.77 9.66
C TYR A 173 12.32 17.42 8.50
#